data_AF-A0A956PRD8-F1
#
_entry.id   AF-A0A956PRD8-F1
#
_cell.length_a   1.000
_cell.length_b   1.000
_cell.length_c   1.000
_cell.angle_alpha   90.00
_cell.angle_beta   90.00
_cell.angle_gamma   90.00
#
_symmetry.space_group_name_H-M   'P 1'
#
loop_
_entity.id
_entity.type
_entity.pdbx_description
1 polymer ?
#
loop_
_entity_poly.entity_id
_entity_poly.type
_entity_poly.pdbx_seq_one_letter_code
_entity_poly.pdbx_strand_id
1 'polypeptide(L)'
;DEKPFYPASYRTNNSVSVAAVTSAGSLSSFSNYGSTTVDLAAPGSSIYSTLPGGRYGNRSGTSMATPHVTGVAGLLLSLAPGLSNSQLRSLLLRGVVPKTDLQGKTVTGGVVNADRSLELLLRS
;
A
#
# COMPACT_ATOMS: atom_id res chain seq x y z
N ASP A 1 -16.42 -7.30 0.41
CA ASP A 1 -15.98 -6.81 1.73
C ASP A 1 -16.88 -7.43 2.76
N GLU A 2 -16.34 -8.03 3.81
CA GLU A 2 -17.16 -8.62 4.87
C GLU A 2 -17.61 -7.55 5.88
N LYS A 3 -16.88 -6.43 5.98
CA LYS A 3 -17.31 -5.18 6.63
C LYS A 3 -16.66 -3.95 5.96
N PRO A 4 -17.42 -3.17 5.16
CA PRO A 4 -16.86 -2.02 4.44
C PRO A 4 -16.40 -0.88 5.37
N PHE A 5 -15.26 -0.28 5.07
CA PHE A 5 -14.68 0.88 5.78
C PHE A 5 -14.50 2.06 4.81
N TYR A 6 -15.15 3.19 5.09
CA TYR A 6 -15.08 4.39 4.27
C TYR A 6 -13.98 5.34 4.77
N PRO A 7 -13.22 6.04 3.90
CA PRO A 7 -13.38 6.16 2.44
C PRO A 7 -12.74 5.03 1.61
N ALA A 8 -12.09 4.04 2.22
CA ALA A 8 -11.39 2.97 1.51
C ALA A 8 -12.32 2.08 0.65
N SER A 9 -13.62 2.02 0.96
CA SER A 9 -14.62 1.33 0.14
C SER A 9 -15.17 2.16 -1.03
N TYR A 10 -14.77 3.43 -1.21
CA TYR A 10 -15.12 4.17 -2.41
C TYR A 10 -14.39 3.58 -3.62
N ARG A 11 -15.16 3.04 -4.58
CA ARG A 11 -14.67 2.69 -5.92
C ARG A 11 -14.44 3.95 -6.75
N THR A 12 -13.44 4.74 -6.37
CA THR A 12 -12.92 5.80 -7.23
C THR A 12 -11.69 5.27 -7.94
N ASN A 13 -11.54 5.53 -9.24
CA ASN A 13 -10.35 5.12 -9.99
C ASN A 13 -9.04 5.80 -9.51
N ASN A 14 -9.15 6.75 -8.57
CA ASN A 14 -8.04 7.51 -8.00
C ASN A 14 -7.69 7.11 -6.55
N SER A 15 -8.37 6.12 -5.96
CA SER A 15 -8.01 5.59 -4.63
C SER A 15 -7.14 4.34 -4.76
N VAL A 16 -6.28 4.16 -3.74
CA VAL A 16 -5.53 2.92 -3.52
C VAL A 16 -5.82 2.45 -2.10
N SER A 17 -6.54 1.35 -1.98
CA SER A 17 -6.90 0.72 -0.70
C SER A 17 -5.79 -0.21 -0.25
N VAL A 18 -5.30 -0.01 0.98
CA VAL A 18 -4.06 -0.61 1.49
C VAL A 18 -4.33 -1.53 2.69
N ALA A 19 -3.99 -2.81 2.56
CA ALA A 19 -3.94 -3.76 3.67
C ALA A 19 -2.63 -3.60 4.47
N ALA A 20 -2.66 -3.98 5.74
CA ALA A 20 -1.49 -4.07 6.60
C ALA A 20 -0.92 -5.50 6.62
N VAL A 21 0.39 -5.62 6.48
CA VAL A 21 1.14 -6.86 6.71
C VAL A 21 2.12 -6.74 7.87
N THR A 22 2.46 -7.89 8.42
CA THR A 22 3.55 -8.05 9.40
C THR A 22 4.92 -8.02 8.72
N SER A 23 5.99 -8.02 9.51
CA SER A 23 7.36 -8.14 9.00
C SER A 23 7.62 -9.45 8.23
N ALA A 24 6.86 -10.50 8.49
CA ALA A 24 6.91 -11.75 7.72
C ALA A 24 6.23 -11.62 6.33
N GLY A 25 5.51 -10.52 6.08
CA GLY A 25 4.74 -10.31 4.85
C GLY A 25 3.36 -10.98 4.86
N SER A 26 2.96 -11.60 5.97
CA SER A 26 1.62 -12.14 6.17
C SER A 26 0.66 -11.03 6.57
N LEU A 27 -0.62 -11.17 6.21
CA LEU A 27 -1.67 -10.21 6.56
C LEU A 27 -1.74 -10.03 8.09
N SER A 28 -1.73 -8.78 8.56
CA SER A 28 -1.89 -8.47 9.98
C SER A 28 -3.27 -8.90 10.47
N SER A 29 -3.37 -9.44 11.69
CA SER A 29 -4.63 -9.96 12.25
C SER A 29 -5.76 -8.92 12.35
N PHE A 30 -5.41 -7.62 12.43
CA PHE A 30 -6.35 -6.50 12.46
C PHE A 30 -6.68 -5.93 11.07
N SER A 31 -6.00 -6.38 10.00
CA SER A 31 -6.16 -5.79 8.67
C SER A 31 -7.45 -6.27 8.02
N ASN A 32 -8.17 -5.34 7.42
CA ASN A 32 -9.20 -5.68 6.43
C ASN A 32 -8.55 -6.20 5.14
N TYR A 33 -9.30 -6.99 4.39
CA TYR A 33 -8.88 -7.59 3.12
C TYR A 33 -10.08 -7.79 2.20
N GLY A 34 -9.84 -7.88 0.90
CA GLY A 34 -10.86 -8.19 -0.10
C GLY A 34 -10.25 -8.26 -1.49
N SER A 35 -10.50 -9.36 -2.19
CA SER A 35 -9.97 -9.64 -3.54
C SER A 35 -10.35 -8.61 -4.60
N THR A 36 -11.38 -7.79 -4.34
CA THR A 36 -11.88 -6.76 -5.25
C THR A 36 -11.99 -5.37 -4.62
N THR A 37 -11.72 -5.24 -3.32
CA THR A 37 -11.93 -3.99 -2.56
C THR A 37 -10.66 -3.46 -1.91
N VAL A 38 -9.62 -4.29 -1.79
CA VAL A 38 -8.31 -3.88 -1.29
C VAL A 38 -7.27 -4.11 -2.38
N ASP A 39 -6.58 -3.05 -2.79
CA ASP A 39 -5.74 -3.09 -3.99
C ASP A 39 -4.41 -3.82 -3.74
N LEU A 40 -3.70 -3.44 -2.68
CA LEU A 40 -2.37 -3.95 -2.34
C LEU A 40 -2.12 -3.94 -0.83
N ALA A 41 -1.04 -4.55 -0.38
CA ALA A 41 -0.61 -4.50 1.02
C ALA A 41 0.67 -3.69 1.25
N ALA A 42 0.87 -3.20 2.48
CA ALA A 42 2.11 -2.55 2.89
C ALA A 42 2.42 -2.84 4.38
N PRO A 43 3.68 -2.66 4.83
CA PRO A 43 4.05 -2.87 6.22
C PRO A 43 3.20 -2.02 7.18
N GLY A 44 2.48 -2.69 8.09
CA GLY A 44 1.56 -2.02 9.01
C GLY A 44 1.56 -2.56 10.43
N SER A 45 2.35 -3.59 10.76
CA SER A 45 2.53 -4.06 12.14
C SER A 45 3.88 -3.65 12.71
N SER A 46 3.88 -3.13 13.94
CA SER A 46 5.08 -2.74 14.69
C SER A 46 5.97 -1.77 13.90
N ILE A 47 5.34 -0.77 13.28
CA ILE A 47 6.02 0.28 12.52
C ILE A 47 6.54 1.34 13.47
N TYR A 48 7.85 1.51 13.51
CA TYR A 48 8.51 2.54 14.28
C TYR A 48 8.42 3.88 13.57
N SER A 49 7.90 4.91 14.24
CA SER A 49 7.77 6.24 13.66
C SER A 49 7.80 7.35 14.72
N THR A 50 7.81 8.60 14.25
CA THR A 50 7.74 9.81 15.07
C THR A 50 6.38 9.94 15.74
N LEU A 51 6.39 10.42 16.98
CA LEU A 51 5.23 10.73 17.80
C LEU A 51 5.32 12.19 18.30
N PRO A 52 4.20 12.81 18.69
CA PRO A 52 4.20 14.15 19.27
C PRO A 52 5.18 14.30 20.45
N GLY A 53 5.77 15.48 20.58
CA GLY A 53 6.74 15.80 21.62
C GLY A 53 8.15 15.27 21.35
N GLY A 54 8.55 15.09 20.08
CA GLY A 54 9.90 14.62 19.71
C GLY A 54 10.17 13.16 20.07
N ARG A 55 9.11 12.38 20.31
CA ARG A 55 9.20 10.98 20.73
C ARG A 55 9.16 10.06 19.51
N TYR A 56 9.53 8.81 19.73
CA TYR A 56 9.40 7.75 18.74
C TYR A 56 8.77 6.52 19.40
N GLY A 57 8.11 5.69 18.59
CA GLY A 57 7.54 4.45 19.08
C GLY A 57 6.92 3.61 17.99
N ASN A 58 6.61 2.36 18.35
CA ASN A 58 5.95 1.41 17.46
C ASN A 58 4.43 1.60 17.48
N ARG A 59 3.83 1.67 16.30
CA ARG A 59 2.38 1.61 16.10
C ARG A 59 2.02 0.56 15.07
N SER A 60 0.80 0.04 15.17
CA SER A 60 0.26 -0.95 14.24
C SER A 60 -1.08 -0.47 13.71
N GLY A 61 -1.31 -0.61 12.41
CA GLY A 61 -2.56 -0.25 11.76
C GLY A 61 -2.41 -0.15 10.25
N THR A 62 -3.53 -0.21 9.53
CA THR A 62 -3.57 0.17 8.11
C THR A 62 -3.18 1.62 7.92
N SER A 63 -3.43 2.49 8.90
CA SER A 63 -2.90 3.86 8.95
C SER A 63 -1.37 3.94 8.92
N MET A 64 -0.64 2.89 9.32
CA MET A 64 0.81 2.80 9.19
C MET A 64 1.23 2.17 7.86
N ALA A 65 0.37 1.35 7.24
CA ALA A 65 0.60 0.80 5.91
C ALA A 65 0.42 1.87 4.81
N THR A 66 -0.62 2.70 4.88
CA THR A 66 -0.91 3.78 3.92
C THR A 66 0.26 4.75 3.66
N PRO A 67 1.00 5.27 4.67
CA PRO A 67 2.10 6.18 4.42
C PRO A 67 3.29 5.53 3.69
N HIS A 68 3.47 4.21 3.78
CA HIS A 68 4.49 3.53 2.95
C HIS A 68 4.13 3.61 1.46
N VAL A 69 2.86 3.33 1.11
CA VAL A 69 2.38 3.44 -0.27
C VAL A 69 2.42 4.89 -0.75
N THR A 70 2.04 5.82 0.11
CA THR A 70 2.09 7.26 -0.16
C THR A 70 3.53 7.74 -0.40
N GLY A 71 4.50 7.23 0.37
CA GLY A 71 5.92 7.50 0.18
C GLY A 71 6.44 7.02 -1.17
N VAL A 72 6.07 5.81 -1.60
CA VAL A 72 6.40 5.32 -2.95
C VAL A 72 5.76 6.18 -4.03
N ALA A 73 4.49 6.55 -3.87
CA ALA A 73 3.81 7.44 -4.80
C ALA A 73 4.52 8.80 -4.93
N GLY A 74 4.93 9.38 -3.80
CA GLY A 74 5.71 10.63 -3.76
C GLY A 74 7.08 10.50 -4.42
N LEU A 75 7.76 9.36 -4.25
CA LEU A 75 9.03 9.07 -4.93
C LEU A 75 8.86 9.00 -6.45
N LEU A 76 7.80 8.37 -6.95
CA LEU A 76 7.54 8.31 -8.39
C LEU A 76 7.22 9.70 -8.95
N LEU A 77 6.40 10.48 -8.24
CA LEU A 77 6.04 11.85 -8.64
C LEU A 77 7.21 12.83 -8.56
N SER A 78 8.20 12.62 -7.68
CA SER A 78 9.39 13.48 -7.62
C SER A 78 10.28 13.31 -8.85
N LEU A 79 10.27 12.12 -9.46
CA LEU A 79 11.03 11.81 -10.67
C LEU A 79 10.24 12.08 -11.96
N ALA A 80 8.93 11.90 -11.92
CA ALA A 80 8.03 12.16 -13.03
C ALA A 80 6.78 12.95 -12.58
N PRO A 81 6.90 14.28 -12.40
CA PRO A 81 5.79 15.12 -11.92
C PRO A 81 4.57 15.15 -12.84
N GLY A 82 4.75 14.79 -14.12
CA GLY A 82 3.69 14.76 -15.13
C GLY A 82 2.86 13.47 -15.15
N LEU A 83 3.11 12.51 -14.25
CA LEU A 83 2.32 11.27 -14.19
C LEU A 83 0.84 11.58 -13.90
N SER A 84 -0.04 11.02 -14.73
CA SER A 84 -1.47 11.01 -14.42
C SER A 84 -1.76 10.06 -13.26
N ASN A 85 -2.88 10.28 -12.55
CA ASN A 85 -3.30 9.43 -11.43
C ASN A 85 -3.43 7.95 -11.82
N SER A 86 -3.89 7.66 -13.04
CA SER A 86 -4.04 6.29 -13.53
C SER A 86 -2.69 5.61 -13.80
N GLN A 87 -1.71 6.36 -14.35
CA GLN A 87 -0.34 5.86 -14.52
C GLN A 87 0.32 5.60 -13.17
N LEU A 88 0.22 6.56 -12.24
CA LEU A 88 0.77 6.40 -10.89
C LEU A 88 0.17 5.18 -10.17
N ARG A 89 -1.16 5.03 -10.21
CA ARG A 89 -1.84 3.86 -9.65
C ARG A 89 -1.36 2.57 -10.33
N SER A 90 -1.22 2.55 -11.65
CA SER A 90 -0.74 1.38 -12.38
C SER A 90 0.67 0.97 -11.98
N LEU A 91 1.59 1.94 -11.81
CA LEU A 91 2.97 1.71 -11.37
C LEU A 91 3.03 1.12 -9.96
N LEU A 92 2.18 1.61 -9.04
CA LEU A 92 2.09 1.08 -7.68
C LEU A 92 1.56 -0.36 -7.66
N LEU A 93 0.51 -0.66 -8.44
CA LEU A 93 -0.13 -1.98 -8.45
C LEU A 93 0.69 -3.04 -9.19
N ARG A 94 1.34 -2.66 -10.28
CA ARG A 94 2.19 -3.58 -11.05
C ARG A 94 3.55 -3.80 -10.39
N GLY A 95 4.02 -2.83 -9.63
CA GLY A 95 5.31 -2.88 -8.95
C GLY A 95 5.33 -3.73 -7.68
N VAL A 96 4.21 -4.33 -7.26
CA VAL A 96 4.19 -5.13 -6.03
C VAL A 96 5.13 -6.34 -6.08
N VAL A 97 5.52 -6.83 -4.91
CA VAL A 97 6.09 -8.17 -4.75
C VAL A 97 4.95 -9.12 -4.35
N PRO A 98 4.59 -10.11 -5.19
CA PRO A 98 3.56 -11.08 -4.85
C PRO A 98 3.91 -11.87 -3.58
N LYS A 99 2.90 -12.17 -2.79
CA LYS A 99 3.00 -13.02 -1.60
C LYS A 99 1.86 -14.02 -1.58
N THR A 100 2.18 -15.30 -1.42
CA THR A 100 1.20 -16.39 -1.41
C THR A 100 0.07 -16.12 -0.41
N ASP A 101 0.40 -15.64 0.78
CA ASP A 101 -0.55 -15.32 1.86
C ASP A 101 -1.56 -14.20 1.52
N LEU A 102 -1.28 -13.42 0.48
CA LEU A 102 -2.11 -12.30 0.02
C LEU A 102 -2.92 -12.62 -1.23
N GLN A 103 -2.67 -13.77 -1.87
CA GLN A 103 -3.45 -14.22 -3.02
C GLN A 103 -4.92 -14.40 -2.63
N GLY A 104 -5.83 -13.81 -3.40
CA GLY A 104 -7.25 -13.78 -3.08
C GLY A 104 -7.64 -12.88 -1.90
N LYS A 105 -6.69 -12.20 -1.24
CA LYS A 105 -6.95 -11.24 -0.14
C LYS A 105 -6.82 -9.78 -0.57
N THR A 106 -6.10 -9.52 -1.64
CA THR A 106 -6.01 -8.20 -2.28
C THR A 106 -6.05 -8.38 -3.79
N VAL A 107 -6.35 -7.31 -4.55
CA VAL A 107 -6.39 -7.32 -6.02
C VAL A 107 -5.05 -7.75 -6.61
N THR A 108 -3.95 -7.23 -6.07
CA THR A 108 -2.59 -7.53 -6.57
C THR A 108 -1.99 -8.79 -5.96
N GLY A 109 -2.50 -9.25 -4.82
CA GLY A 109 -1.91 -10.36 -4.08
C GLY A 109 -0.48 -10.08 -3.60
N GLY A 110 -0.11 -8.81 -3.42
CA GLY A 110 1.28 -8.42 -3.18
C GLY A 110 1.46 -7.22 -2.27
N VAL A 111 2.72 -7.04 -1.85
CA VAL A 111 3.17 -5.93 -1.00
C VAL A 111 3.82 -4.86 -1.88
N VAL A 112 3.55 -3.58 -1.60
CA VAL A 112 4.19 -2.44 -2.29
C VAL A 112 5.72 -2.57 -2.30
N ASN A 113 6.35 -2.21 -3.42
CA ASN A 113 7.81 -2.23 -3.55
C ASN A 113 8.27 -1.01 -4.37
N ALA A 114 9.07 -0.16 -3.74
CA ALA A 114 9.53 1.09 -4.33
C ALA A 114 10.43 0.88 -5.55
N ASP A 115 11.36 -0.08 -5.46
CA ASP A 115 12.35 -0.39 -6.48
C ASP A 115 11.68 -0.88 -7.77
N ARG A 116 10.81 -1.89 -7.67
CA ARG A 116 10.05 -2.40 -8.82
C ARG A 116 9.12 -1.35 -9.43
N SER A 117 8.45 -0.53 -8.62
CA SER A 117 7.63 0.57 -9.14
C SER A 117 8.47 1.61 -9.88
N LEU A 118 9.70 1.88 -9.41
CA LEU A 118 10.64 2.78 -10.05
C LEU A 118 11.20 2.17 -11.35
N GLU A 119 11.57 0.90 -11.36
CA GLU A 119 12.01 0.20 -12.58
C GLU A 119 10.94 0.26 -13.68
N LEU A 120 9.65 0.12 -13.32
CA LEU A 120 8.55 0.25 -14.26
C LEU A 120 8.41 1.67 -14.83
N LEU A 121 8.66 2.69 -14.01
CA LEU A 121 8.66 4.09 -14.43
C LEU A 121 9.83 4.39 -15.39
N LEU A 122 11.01 3.86 -15.11
CA LEU A 122 12.20 4.11 -15.94
C LEU A 122 12.17 3.36 -17.28
N ARG A 123 11.28 2.36 -17.42
CA ARG A 123 11.07 1.57 -18.64
C ARG A 123 9.86 2.02 -19.46
N SER A 124 9.05 2.94 -18.95
CA SER A 124 7.85 3.48 -19.61
C SER A 124 8.15 4.73 -20.41
#